data_AF-A0A8N4L258-F1
#
_entry.id   AF-A0A8N4L258-F1
#
_cell.length_a   1.000
_cell.length_b   1.000
_cell.length_c   1.000
_cell.angle_alpha   90.00
_cell.angle_beta   90.00
_cell.angle_gamma   90.00
#
_symmetry.space_group_name_H-M   'P 1'
#
loop_
_entity.id
_entity.type
_entity.pdbx_description
1 polymer ?
#
loop_
_entity_poly.entity_id
_entity_poly.type
_entity_poly.pdbx_seq_one_letter_code
_entity_poly.pdbx_strand_id
1 'polypeptide(L)'
;FLLLIQTKFFKLIGCKFVRTPPNSTCRFTRWANELDPTKLPLQIYTANGPTVIMPTWLCHRRVYERIPGGFCERGRGTPEDLIFFYAHLDRGGRVLRINECLLLYRYHAAATTFSIVAETIWQLRMQRLLTHVLCGEPWRSGFTIWNAGKRGRKFFRDLPPAFKCKVRAFCDVDEKKINKCYNHYDVKAHRFTHVVPIVHFTHARPPLLICMKLDLTNGAFEANLNSLNLCEGRDYVLFT
;
A
#
# COMPACT_ATOMS: atom_id res chain seq x y z
N PHE A 1 24.84 20.97 7.11
CA PHE A 1 24.28 21.39 8.42
C PHE A 1 22.77 21.68 8.38
N LEU A 2 22.23 22.52 7.46
CA LEU A 2 20.78 22.78 7.37
C LEU A 2 19.91 21.52 7.09
N LEU A 3 20.37 20.62 6.22
CA LEU A 3 19.68 19.35 5.92
C LEU A 3 19.58 18.41 7.15
N LEU A 4 20.59 18.45 8.04
CA LEU A 4 20.66 17.64 9.26
C LEU A 4 19.76 18.18 10.38
N ILE A 5 19.44 19.48 10.38
CA ILE A 5 18.49 20.09 11.33
C ILE A 5 17.05 19.83 10.87
N GLN A 6 16.78 19.83 9.57
CA GLN A 6 15.45 19.54 9.02
C GLN A 6 14.97 18.11 9.36
N THR A 7 15.86 17.11 9.38
CA THR A 7 15.49 15.71 9.65
C THR A 7 15.10 15.43 11.12
N LYS A 8 15.41 16.32 12.06
CA LYS A 8 15.04 16.12 13.48
C LYS A 8 13.55 16.35 13.76
N PHE A 9 12.92 17.30 13.08
CA PHE A 9 11.56 17.75 13.43
C PHE A 9 10.43 17.11 12.63
N PHE A 10 10.71 16.53 11.46
CA PHE A 10 9.67 16.09 10.53
C PHE A 10 9.34 14.61 10.67
N LYS A 11 8.91 14.23 11.87
CA LYS A 11 8.59 12.85 12.23
C LYS A 11 7.15 12.76 12.73
N LEU A 12 6.37 11.84 12.15
CA LEU A 12 5.15 11.32 12.76
C LEU A 12 5.56 10.09 13.57
N ILE A 13 5.37 10.15 14.89
CA ILE A 13 5.75 9.09 15.82
C ILE A 13 4.47 8.50 16.38
N GLY A 14 4.22 7.21 16.16
CA GLY A 14 3.14 6.51 16.86
C GLY A 14 3.66 5.43 17.80
N CYS A 15 2.77 4.58 18.29
CA CYS A 15 3.08 3.50 19.22
C CYS A 15 2.26 2.24 18.89
N LYS A 16 2.55 1.12 19.59
CA LYS A 16 1.66 -0.04 19.57
C LYS A 16 0.41 0.25 20.39
N PHE A 17 -0.66 -0.49 20.10
CA PHE A 17 -1.93 -0.33 20.80
C PHE A 17 -2.59 -1.67 21.09
N VAL A 18 -3.44 -1.68 22.13
CA VAL A 18 -4.35 -2.78 22.43
C VAL A 18 -5.79 -2.31 22.20
N ARG A 19 -6.68 -3.25 21.89
CA ARG A 19 -8.09 -2.96 21.64
C ARG A 19 -8.96 -3.36 22.81
N THR A 20 -10.01 -2.58 23.06
CA THR A 20 -11.11 -2.95 23.98
C THR A 20 -12.44 -2.90 23.24
N PRO A 21 -13.22 -4.00 23.17
CA PRO A 21 -12.90 -5.33 23.70
C PRO A 21 -11.69 -5.97 22.98
N PRO A 22 -10.99 -6.91 23.65
CA PRO A 22 -9.95 -7.70 23.00
C PRO A 22 -10.45 -8.34 21.70
N ASN A 23 -9.54 -8.60 20.76
CA ASN A 23 -9.84 -9.17 19.45
C ASN A 23 -10.65 -8.30 18.47
N SER A 24 -11.03 -7.08 18.84
CA SER A 24 -11.56 -6.10 17.87
C SER A 24 -10.53 -5.88 16.76
N THR A 25 -10.92 -6.09 15.50
CA THR A 25 -10.05 -5.95 14.32
C THR A 25 -8.70 -6.67 14.45
N CYS A 26 -8.68 -7.91 14.97
CA CYS A 26 -7.47 -8.63 15.37
C CYS A 26 -6.34 -8.67 14.32
N ARG A 27 -6.68 -8.91 13.04
CA ARG A 27 -5.70 -8.94 11.94
C ARG A 27 -5.03 -7.59 11.73
N PHE A 28 -5.79 -6.50 11.82
CA PHE A 28 -5.28 -5.16 11.66
C PHE A 28 -4.39 -4.77 12.85
N THR A 29 -4.84 -5.04 14.08
CA THR A 29 -4.05 -4.80 15.30
C THR A 29 -2.73 -5.56 15.26
N ARG A 30 -2.75 -6.83 14.84
CA ARG A 30 -1.55 -7.65 14.65
C ARG A 30 -0.61 -7.01 13.63
N TRP A 31 -1.10 -6.74 12.42
CA TRP A 31 -0.31 -6.11 11.36
C TRP A 31 0.34 -4.80 11.84
N ALA A 32 -0.44 -3.88 12.44
CA ALA A 32 0.06 -2.58 12.85
C ALA A 32 1.08 -2.66 14.00
N ASN A 33 0.95 -3.64 14.90
CA ASN A 33 1.87 -3.80 16.03
C ASN A 33 3.12 -4.63 15.69
N GLU A 34 3.03 -5.55 14.73
CA GLU A 34 4.11 -6.48 14.38
C GLU A 34 4.88 -6.06 13.12
N LEU A 35 4.35 -5.12 12.33
CA LEU A 35 5.05 -4.59 11.16
C LEU A 35 6.45 -4.12 11.55
N ASP A 36 7.47 -4.64 10.88
CA ASP A 36 8.86 -4.28 11.15
C ASP A 36 9.05 -2.76 10.96
N PRO A 37 9.75 -2.04 11.87
CA PRO A 37 9.95 -0.60 11.78
C PRO A 37 10.55 -0.11 10.44
N THR A 38 11.39 -0.92 9.79
CA THR A 38 11.99 -0.62 8.48
C THR A 38 10.95 -0.64 7.36
N LYS A 39 9.81 -1.31 7.57
CA LYS A 39 8.72 -1.45 6.61
C LYS A 39 7.62 -0.40 6.78
N LEU A 40 7.63 0.39 7.85
CA LEU A 40 6.69 1.50 8.07
C LEU A 40 6.60 2.47 6.88
N PRO A 41 7.69 2.88 6.20
CA PRO A 41 7.60 3.73 5.01
C PRO A 41 7.30 2.95 3.72
N LEU A 42 7.42 1.61 3.73
CA LEU A 42 7.29 0.77 2.53
C LEU A 42 5.87 0.23 2.35
N GLN A 43 5.25 -0.29 3.42
CA GLN A 43 3.92 -0.93 3.38
C GLN A 43 2.75 0.06 3.47
N ILE A 44 2.97 1.28 2.96
CA ILE A 44 1.99 2.37 2.97
C ILE A 44 0.90 2.22 1.91
N TYR A 45 1.04 1.26 0.99
CA TYR A 45 0.11 0.97 -0.10
C TYR A 45 -0.84 -0.21 0.18
N THR A 46 -0.90 -0.67 1.43
CA THR A 46 -1.88 -1.68 1.88
C THR A 46 -3.21 -1.04 2.23
N ALA A 47 -4.31 -1.80 2.17
CA ALA A 47 -5.64 -1.33 2.59
C ALA A 47 -5.77 -1.08 4.10
N ASN A 48 -4.74 -1.40 4.88
CA ASN A 48 -4.69 -1.21 6.33
C ASN A 48 -4.16 0.18 6.73
N GLY A 49 -3.56 0.93 5.81
CA GLY A 49 -2.83 2.16 6.13
C GLY A 49 -3.70 3.23 6.82
N PRO A 50 -3.11 4.17 7.58
CA PRO A 50 -1.66 4.41 7.76
C PRO A 50 -0.87 3.32 8.51
N THR A 51 0.45 3.23 8.29
CA THR A 51 1.33 2.21 8.91
C THR A 51 1.61 2.44 10.40
N VAL A 52 1.27 3.63 10.89
CA VAL A 52 1.14 3.90 12.33
C VAL A 52 -0.22 4.54 12.53
N ILE A 53 -0.98 4.05 13.49
CA ILE A 53 -2.41 4.35 13.57
C ILE A 53 -2.67 5.71 14.24
N MET A 54 -3.67 6.46 13.78
CA MET A 54 -4.30 7.47 14.63
C MET A 54 -5.15 6.79 15.73
N PRO A 55 -5.21 7.30 16.96
CA PRO A 55 -4.70 8.59 17.44
C PRO A 55 -3.29 8.54 18.07
N THR A 56 -2.43 7.58 17.70
CA THR A 56 -1.11 7.45 18.38
C THR A 56 -0.12 8.54 18.01
N TRP A 57 -0.40 9.38 17.02
CA TRP A 57 0.58 10.27 16.44
C TRP A 57 0.97 11.41 17.38
N LEU A 58 2.24 11.42 17.75
CA LEU A 58 2.94 12.55 18.34
C LEU A 58 3.89 13.14 17.30
N CYS A 59 3.85 14.47 17.16
CA CYS A 59 4.76 15.18 16.29
C CYS A 59 4.97 16.63 16.74
N HIS A 60 6.06 17.25 16.27
CA HIS A 60 6.28 18.68 16.46
C HIS A 60 5.24 19.47 15.64
N ARG A 61 4.76 20.61 16.14
CA ARG A 61 3.77 21.48 15.46
C ARG A 61 4.11 21.79 13.99
N ARG A 62 5.40 21.97 13.70
CA ARG A 62 5.94 22.13 12.33
C ARG A 62 5.58 20.99 11.36
N VAL A 63 5.27 19.78 11.82
CA VAL A 63 4.76 18.71 10.95
C VAL A 63 3.39 19.09 10.39
N TYR A 64 2.49 19.58 11.25
CA TYR A 64 1.17 20.05 10.84
C TYR A 64 1.25 21.29 9.93
N GLU A 65 2.04 22.29 10.31
CA GLU A 65 2.17 23.56 9.55
C GLU A 65 2.75 23.37 8.14
N ARG A 66 3.47 22.27 7.90
CA ARG A 66 4.00 21.93 6.57
C ARG A 66 2.94 21.37 5.62
N ILE A 67 1.80 20.94 6.15
CA ILE A 67 0.69 20.41 5.34
C ILE A 67 -0.29 21.54 5.07
N PRO A 68 -0.34 22.08 3.83
CA PRO A 68 -1.28 23.13 3.49
C PRO A 68 -2.72 22.67 3.74
N GLY A 69 -3.48 23.46 4.50
CA GLY A 69 -4.85 23.14 4.88
C GLY A 69 -4.99 22.09 6.00
N GLY A 70 -3.90 21.55 6.54
CA GLY A 70 -3.95 20.60 7.65
C GLY A 70 -4.67 19.29 7.30
N PHE A 71 -5.57 18.85 8.19
CA PHE A 71 -6.42 17.67 7.94
C PHE A 71 -7.54 18.01 6.95
N CYS A 72 -7.96 17.02 6.17
CA CYS A 72 -9.04 17.20 5.21
C CYS A 72 -10.39 17.32 5.94
N GLU A 73 -11.05 18.48 5.84
CA GLU A 73 -12.34 18.77 6.50
C GLU A 73 -13.57 18.47 5.63
N ARG A 74 -13.44 17.68 4.57
CA ARG A 74 -14.57 17.32 3.66
C ARG A 74 -15.69 16.53 4.34
N GLY A 75 -15.49 16.09 5.58
CA GLY A 75 -16.51 15.44 6.40
C GLY A 75 -16.63 13.94 6.17
N ARG A 76 -17.82 13.40 6.46
CA ARG A 76 -18.11 11.96 6.52
C ARG A 76 -17.67 11.22 5.25
N GLY A 77 -17.00 10.07 5.42
CA GLY A 77 -16.46 9.26 4.32
C GLY A 77 -15.06 9.67 3.83
N THR A 78 -14.47 10.70 4.44
CA THR A 78 -13.09 11.11 4.18
C THR A 78 -12.13 10.31 5.06
N PRO A 79 -11.04 9.74 4.51
CA PRO A 79 -9.94 9.16 5.28
C PRO A 79 -8.88 10.25 5.58
N GLU A 80 -9.20 11.19 6.46
CA GLU A 80 -8.39 12.38 6.71
C GLU A 80 -6.99 12.06 7.24
N ASP A 81 -6.87 10.99 8.02
CA ASP A 81 -5.61 10.48 8.54
C ASP A 81 -4.70 9.99 7.40
N LEU A 82 -5.21 9.14 6.50
CA LEU A 82 -4.44 8.65 5.35
C LEU A 82 -4.00 9.79 4.41
N ILE A 83 -4.88 10.77 4.19
CA ILE A 83 -4.58 11.95 3.36
C ILE A 83 -3.43 12.75 3.99
N PHE A 84 -3.53 13.06 5.29
CA PHE A 84 -2.49 13.78 6.00
C PHE A 84 -1.17 13.00 6.02
N PHE A 85 -1.24 11.69 6.29
CA PHE A 85 -0.09 10.79 6.29
C PHE A 85 0.67 10.81 4.96
N TYR A 86 -0.06 10.73 3.84
CA TYR A 86 0.53 10.84 2.51
C TYR A 86 1.09 12.21 2.22
N ALA A 87 0.40 13.29 2.59
CA ALA A 87 0.90 14.65 2.42
C ALA A 87 2.20 14.90 3.20
N HIS A 88 2.34 14.27 4.38
CA HIS A 88 3.57 14.28 5.19
C HIS A 88 4.71 13.53 4.50
N LEU A 89 4.47 12.31 4.03
CA LEU A 89 5.47 11.52 3.30
C LEU A 89 5.92 12.21 2.01
N ASP A 90 5.01 12.82 1.27
CA ASP A 90 5.30 13.54 0.01
C ASP A 90 6.21 14.76 0.21
N ARG A 91 6.29 15.25 1.44
CA ARG A 91 7.17 16.34 1.83
C ARG A 91 8.45 15.83 2.51
N GLY A 92 8.83 14.57 2.28
CA GLY A 92 10.01 13.96 2.90
C GLY A 92 9.89 13.75 4.40
N GLY A 93 8.65 13.74 4.92
CA GLY A 93 8.37 13.39 6.30
C GLY A 93 8.73 11.94 6.60
N ARG A 94 9.19 11.68 7.83
CA ARG A 94 9.51 10.33 8.30
C ARG A 94 8.44 9.81 9.24
N VAL A 95 8.35 8.49 9.31
CA VAL A 95 7.37 7.78 10.12
C VAL A 95 8.14 6.84 11.03
N LEU A 96 7.82 6.88 12.32
CA LEU A 96 8.45 6.06 13.35
C LEU A 96 7.34 5.44 14.23
N ARG A 97 7.65 4.28 14.81
CA ARG A 97 6.81 3.64 15.82
C ARG A 97 7.66 3.29 17.03
N ILE A 98 7.21 3.73 18.20
CA ILE A 98 7.69 3.26 19.47
C ILE A 98 7.10 1.86 19.72
N ASN A 99 7.96 0.88 20.02
CA ASN A 99 7.54 -0.52 20.11
C ASN A 99 6.93 -0.90 21.48
N GLU A 100 6.52 0.08 22.27
CA GLU A 100 5.71 -0.09 23.48
C GLU A 100 4.22 0.08 23.18
N CYS A 101 3.39 -0.62 23.96
CA CYS A 101 1.94 -0.45 23.91
C CYS A 101 1.52 0.73 24.79
N LEU A 102 1.32 1.90 24.19
CA LEU A 102 1.02 3.15 24.91
C LEU A 102 -0.41 3.66 24.69
N LEU A 103 -1.22 2.93 23.91
CA LEU A 103 -2.61 3.29 23.64
C LEU A 103 -3.56 2.12 23.90
N LEU A 104 -4.59 2.37 24.72
CA LEU A 104 -5.78 1.55 24.80
C LEU A 104 -6.85 2.11 23.85
N TYR A 105 -7.03 1.46 22.70
CA TYR A 105 -7.99 1.91 21.69
C TYR A 105 -9.32 1.16 21.85
N ARG A 106 -10.31 1.84 22.43
CA ARG A 106 -11.69 1.35 22.47
C ARG A 106 -12.30 1.26 21.07
N TYR A 107 -12.69 0.06 20.69
CA TYR A 107 -13.51 -0.18 19.50
C TYR A 107 -14.96 0.22 19.77
N HIS A 108 -15.63 0.75 18.75
CA HIS A 108 -17.03 1.09 18.80
C HIS A 108 -17.69 0.79 17.45
N ALA A 109 -18.92 0.26 17.47
CA ALA A 109 -19.64 -0.14 16.26
C ALA A 109 -20.02 1.06 15.36
N ALA A 110 -20.17 2.25 15.94
CA ALA A 110 -20.42 3.49 15.20
C ALA A 110 -19.14 4.25 14.79
N ALA A 111 -17.99 3.58 14.69
CA ALA A 111 -16.74 4.22 14.28
C ALA A 111 -16.87 4.84 12.88
N THR A 112 -16.35 6.07 12.71
CA THR A 112 -16.39 6.81 11.43
C THR A 112 -15.74 6.05 10.29
N THR A 113 -14.78 5.16 10.57
CA THR A 113 -14.13 4.29 9.59
C THR A 113 -15.14 3.50 8.73
N PHE A 114 -16.29 3.12 9.28
CA PHE A 114 -17.33 2.41 8.51
C PHE A 114 -18.02 3.28 7.46
N SER A 115 -17.89 4.61 7.55
CA SER A 115 -18.38 5.53 6.51
C SER A 115 -17.44 5.64 5.32
N ILE A 116 -16.19 5.19 5.45
CA ILE A 116 -15.18 5.29 4.38
C ILE A 116 -15.33 4.09 3.46
N VAL A 117 -15.69 4.34 2.20
CA VAL A 117 -15.81 3.28 1.20
C VAL A 117 -14.43 2.82 0.72
N ALA A 118 -14.28 1.51 0.50
CA ALA A 118 -13.01 0.91 0.10
C ALA A 118 -12.43 1.50 -1.21
N GLU A 119 -13.29 1.99 -2.10
CA GLU A 119 -12.87 2.64 -3.35
C GLU A 119 -12.16 3.97 -3.09
N THR A 120 -12.53 4.73 -2.05
CA THR A 120 -11.82 5.96 -1.66
C THR A 120 -10.38 5.65 -1.26
N ILE A 121 -10.18 4.63 -0.42
CA ILE A 121 -8.83 4.16 -0.03
C ILE A 121 -8.06 3.62 -1.23
N TRP A 122 -8.73 2.90 -2.14
CA TRP A 122 -8.13 2.41 -3.37
C TRP A 122 -7.61 3.55 -4.25
N GLN A 123 -8.40 4.59 -4.48
CA GLN A 123 -8.02 5.71 -5.33
C GLN A 123 -6.85 6.52 -4.75
N LEU A 124 -6.84 6.79 -3.44
CA LEU A 124 -5.70 7.46 -2.78
C LEU A 124 -4.40 6.66 -2.92
N ARG A 125 -4.46 5.34 -2.69
CA ARG A 125 -3.30 4.46 -2.85
C ARG A 125 -2.84 4.38 -4.30
N MET A 126 -3.78 4.26 -5.24
CA MET A 126 -3.48 4.21 -6.68
C MET A 126 -2.80 5.50 -7.12
N GLN A 127 -3.38 6.67 -6.81
CA GLN A 127 -2.81 7.96 -7.18
C GLN A 127 -1.39 8.12 -6.65
N ARG A 128 -1.17 7.78 -5.37
CA ARG A 128 0.17 7.84 -4.76
C ARG A 128 1.15 6.89 -5.45
N LEU A 129 0.75 5.63 -5.67
CA LEU A 129 1.59 4.62 -6.32
C LEU A 129 2.00 5.05 -7.73
N LEU A 130 1.08 5.61 -8.52
CA LEU A 130 1.36 6.14 -9.86
C LEU A 130 2.37 7.28 -9.81
N THR A 131 2.22 8.19 -8.84
CA THR A 131 2.99 9.44 -8.72
C THR A 131 4.39 9.23 -8.14
N HIS A 132 4.57 8.24 -7.28
CA HIS A 132 5.82 8.07 -6.52
C HIS A 132 6.57 6.78 -6.81
N VAL A 133 5.92 5.80 -7.45
CA VAL A 133 6.53 4.50 -7.75
C VAL A 133 6.55 4.27 -9.27
N LEU A 134 5.40 4.18 -9.93
CA LEU A 134 5.34 3.74 -11.33
C LEU A 134 5.86 4.75 -12.36
N CYS A 135 6.06 6.00 -11.96
CA CYS A 135 6.64 7.04 -12.82
C CYS A 135 8.17 7.07 -12.82
N GLY A 136 8.82 6.48 -11.80
CA GLY A 136 10.27 6.45 -11.64
C GLY A 136 10.91 5.16 -12.16
N GLU A 137 12.24 5.15 -12.31
CA GLU A 137 12.98 3.92 -12.59
C GLU A 137 13.10 3.03 -11.34
N PRO A 138 13.14 1.69 -11.48
CA PRO A 138 13.08 0.92 -12.73
C PRO A 138 11.64 0.66 -13.24
N TRP A 139 10.61 1.16 -12.54
CA TRP A 139 9.20 0.85 -12.79
C TRP A 139 8.69 1.44 -14.11
N ARG A 140 9.21 2.60 -14.51
CA ARG A 140 8.89 3.26 -15.78
C ARG A 140 9.27 2.38 -16.98
N SER A 141 10.36 1.62 -16.89
CA SER A 141 10.80 0.62 -17.87
C SER A 141 9.95 -0.66 -17.88
N GLY A 142 8.98 -0.76 -16.99
CA GLY A 142 8.00 -1.84 -16.91
C GLY A 142 8.09 -2.66 -15.63
N PHE A 143 7.02 -3.40 -15.33
CA PHE A 143 6.89 -4.18 -14.09
C PHE A 143 6.00 -5.41 -14.28
N THR A 144 6.10 -6.36 -13.36
CA THR A 144 5.27 -7.57 -13.32
C THR A 144 4.20 -7.42 -12.23
N ILE A 145 2.95 -7.82 -12.49
CA ILE A 145 1.90 -7.86 -11.46
C ILE A 145 1.80 -9.28 -10.92
N TRP A 146 2.08 -9.49 -9.63
CA TRP A 146 1.81 -10.77 -8.97
C TRP A 146 0.36 -10.84 -8.52
N ASN A 147 -0.38 -11.80 -9.08
CA ASN A 147 -1.82 -12.13 -8.93
C ASN A 147 -2.52 -12.02 -10.29
N ALA A 148 -2.59 -13.12 -11.04
CA ALA A 148 -3.31 -13.18 -12.31
C ALA A 148 -4.83 -13.41 -12.11
N GLY A 149 -5.36 -13.16 -10.91
CA GLY A 149 -6.76 -13.28 -10.52
C GLY A 149 -7.48 -11.94 -10.32
N LYS A 150 -8.51 -11.92 -9.47
CA LYS A 150 -9.44 -10.78 -9.32
C LYS A 150 -8.75 -9.47 -8.93
N ARG A 151 -7.81 -9.51 -7.99
CA ARG A 151 -7.17 -8.30 -7.44
C ARG A 151 -6.17 -7.70 -8.42
N GLY A 152 -5.24 -8.49 -8.97
CA GLY A 152 -4.30 -7.98 -9.97
C GLY A 152 -4.97 -7.54 -11.27
N ARG A 153 -6.01 -8.25 -11.73
CA ARG A 153 -6.81 -7.80 -12.89
C ARG A 153 -7.60 -6.52 -12.62
N LYS A 154 -8.12 -6.32 -11.38
CA LYS A 154 -8.70 -5.01 -10.98
C LYS A 154 -7.63 -3.92 -11.07
N PHE A 155 -6.46 -4.15 -10.49
CA PHE A 155 -5.36 -3.19 -10.55
C PHE A 155 -5.04 -2.80 -12.00
N PHE A 156 -4.82 -3.79 -12.88
CA PHE A 156 -4.55 -3.54 -14.29
C PHE A 156 -5.67 -2.75 -14.99
N ARG A 157 -6.93 -3.10 -14.76
CA ARG A 157 -8.06 -2.41 -15.38
C ARG A 157 -8.09 -0.93 -14.99
N ASP A 158 -7.82 -0.64 -13.72
CA ASP A 158 -7.90 0.69 -13.13
C ASP A 158 -6.63 1.54 -13.40
N LEU A 159 -5.56 0.95 -13.93
CA LEU A 159 -4.40 1.71 -14.40
C LEU A 159 -4.79 2.69 -15.52
N PRO A 160 -4.24 3.91 -15.55
CA PRO A 160 -4.34 4.76 -16.73
C PRO A 160 -3.62 4.12 -17.94
N PRO A 161 -4.02 4.41 -19.19
CA PRO A 161 -3.43 3.82 -20.40
C PRO A 161 -1.90 3.94 -20.45
N ALA A 162 -1.34 5.08 -20.03
CA ALA A 162 0.10 5.34 -19.99
C ALA A 162 0.90 4.41 -19.04
N PHE A 163 0.22 3.70 -18.14
CA PHE A 163 0.83 2.71 -17.25
C PHE A 163 0.46 1.27 -17.61
N LYS A 164 -0.65 1.03 -18.32
CA LYS A 164 -1.00 -0.32 -18.82
C LYS A 164 0.08 -0.88 -19.74
N CYS A 165 0.63 -0.04 -20.63
CA CYS A 165 1.71 -0.43 -21.55
C CYS A 165 3.02 -0.82 -20.84
N LYS A 166 3.18 -0.46 -19.55
CA LYS A 166 4.35 -0.81 -18.73
C LYS A 166 4.23 -2.18 -18.08
N VAL A 167 3.06 -2.81 -18.09
CA VAL A 167 2.86 -4.13 -17.49
C VAL A 167 3.44 -5.19 -18.42
N ARG A 168 4.52 -5.83 -18.01
CA ARG A 168 5.23 -6.86 -18.79
C ARG A 168 4.50 -8.19 -18.77
N ALA A 169 4.03 -8.57 -17.60
CA ALA A 169 3.38 -9.84 -17.37
C ALA A 169 2.52 -9.78 -16.09
N PHE A 170 1.58 -10.70 -16.00
CA PHE A 170 1.15 -11.21 -14.70
C PHE A 170 2.02 -12.39 -14.32
N CYS A 171 2.19 -12.62 -13.02
CA CYS A 171 2.66 -13.92 -12.53
C CYS A 171 1.70 -14.53 -11.51
N ASP A 172 1.70 -15.86 -11.45
CA ASP A 172 0.85 -16.66 -10.57
C ASP A 172 1.53 -18.02 -10.26
N VAL A 173 0.97 -18.76 -9.30
CA VAL A 173 1.37 -20.14 -8.97
C VAL A 173 0.39 -21.16 -9.57
N ASP A 174 -0.81 -20.71 -9.93
CA ASP A 174 -1.86 -21.57 -10.49
C ASP A 174 -1.52 -21.98 -11.92
N GLU A 175 -1.13 -23.24 -12.11
CA GLU A 175 -0.80 -23.86 -13.40
C GLU A 175 -1.92 -23.70 -14.43
N LYS A 176 -3.19 -23.62 -14.00
CA LYS A 176 -4.32 -23.40 -14.91
C LYS A 176 -4.31 -22.00 -15.52
N LYS A 177 -3.59 -21.04 -14.93
CA LYS A 177 -3.44 -19.67 -15.45
C LYS A 177 -2.13 -19.47 -16.20
N ILE A 178 -1.08 -20.19 -15.83
CA ILE A 178 0.26 -20.06 -16.42
C ILE A 178 0.23 -20.49 -17.90
N ASN A 179 1.12 -19.91 -18.72
CA ASN A 179 1.20 -20.12 -20.16
C ASN A 179 -0.05 -19.68 -20.93
N LYS A 180 -0.89 -18.84 -20.31
CA LYS A 180 -2.02 -18.15 -20.93
C LYS A 180 -1.78 -16.65 -20.95
N CYS A 181 -2.65 -15.91 -21.61
CA CYS A 181 -2.64 -14.45 -21.59
C CYS A 181 -3.91 -13.91 -20.92
N TYR A 182 -3.77 -12.78 -20.24
CA TYR A 182 -4.90 -11.93 -19.88
C TYR A 182 -5.20 -10.98 -21.06
N ASN A 183 -6.37 -11.17 -21.66
CA ASN A 183 -6.88 -10.30 -22.72
C ASN A 183 -7.75 -9.20 -22.09
N HIS A 184 -7.26 -7.97 -22.10
CA HIS A 184 -8.00 -6.84 -21.54
C HIS A 184 -8.98 -6.26 -22.56
N TYR A 185 -10.28 -6.40 -22.27
CA TYR A 185 -11.34 -5.73 -23.00
C TYR A 185 -11.53 -4.31 -22.45
N ASP A 186 -11.34 -3.31 -23.29
CA ASP A 186 -11.64 -1.92 -22.98
C ASP A 186 -13.10 -1.64 -23.32
N VAL A 187 -13.90 -1.36 -22.29
CA VAL A 187 -15.34 -1.11 -22.43
C VAL A 187 -15.62 0.17 -23.21
N LYS A 188 -14.78 1.21 -23.05
CA LYS A 188 -14.99 2.49 -23.75
C LYS A 188 -14.63 2.37 -25.22
N ALA A 189 -13.57 1.64 -25.54
CA ALA A 189 -13.16 1.40 -26.93
C ALA A 189 -13.87 0.20 -27.57
N HIS A 190 -14.72 -0.53 -26.83
CA HIS A 190 -15.43 -1.74 -27.25
C HIS A 190 -14.55 -2.82 -27.93
N ARG A 191 -13.28 -2.94 -27.52
CA ARG A 191 -12.32 -3.89 -28.11
C ARG A 191 -11.27 -4.39 -27.12
N PHE A 192 -10.61 -5.49 -27.45
CA PHE A 192 -9.39 -5.90 -26.75
C PHE A 192 -8.25 -4.94 -27.07
N THR A 193 -7.62 -4.37 -26.04
CA THR A 193 -6.56 -3.36 -26.20
C THR A 193 -5.19 -3.83 -25.73
N HIS A 194 -5.14 -4.86 -24.87
CA HIS A 194 -3.90 -5.38 -24.33
C HIS A 194 -3.97 -6.90 -24.19
N VAL A 195 -2.85 -7.56 -24.48
CA VAL A 195 -2.62 -8.98 -24.24
C VAL A 195 -1.41 -9.08 -23.34
N VAL A 196 -1.61 -9.54 -22.10
CA VAL A 196 -0.56 -9.60 -21.08
C VAL A 196 -0.26 -11.06 -20.74
N PRO A 197 0.96 -11.56 -20.93
CA PRO A 197 1.30 -12.96 -20.63
C PRO A 197 1.17 -13.24 -19.13
N ILE A 198 0.80 -14.47 -18.79
CA ILE A 198 0.75 -14.99 -17.42
C ILE A 198 1.86 -16.03 -17.28
N VAL A 199 2.90 -15.70 -16.51
CA VAL A 199 4.06 -16.57 -16.29
C VAL A 199 4.03 -17.21 -14.90
N HIS A 200 4.75 -18.31 -14.71
CA HIS A 200 5.01 -18.83 -13.37
C HIS A 200 5.82 -17.80 -12.55
N PHE A 201 5.58 -17.69 -11.25
CA PHE A 201 6.20 -16.66 -10.40
C PHE A 201 7.74 -16.70 -10.41
N THR A 202 8.36 -17.87 -10.58
CA THR A 202 9.83 -17.99 -10.70
C THR A 202 10.40 -17.33 -11.95
N HIS A 203 9.57 -17.07 -12.96
CA HIS A 203 9.96 -16.36 -14.18
C HIS A 203 9.56 -14.88 -14.15
N ALA A 204 9.01 -14.38 -13.03
CA ALA A 204 8.64 -12.99 -12.88
C ALA A 204 9.89 -12.09 -12.94
N ARG A 205 9.82 -11.00 -13.72
CA ARG A 205 10.92 -10.05 -13.84
C ARG A 205 10.67 -8.82 -12.96
N PRO A 206 11.59 -8.44 -12.06
CA PRO A 206 11.47 -7.24 -11.24
C PRO A 206 11.47 -5.95 -12.08
N PRO A 207 10.84 -4.87 -11.58
CA PRO A 207 10.14 -4.81 -10.30
C PRO A 207 8.76 -5.50 -10.31
N LEU A 208 8.31 -6.00 -9.15
CA LEU A 208 7.03 -6.68 -8.95
C LEU A 208 6.04 -5.81 -8.16
N LEU A 209 4.85 -5.58 -8.71
CA LEU A 209 3.73 -5.07 -7.94
C LEU A 209 2.90 -6.25 -7.42
N ILE A 210 2.88 -6.44 -6.11
CA ILE A 210 2.27 -7.60 -5.49
C ILE A 210 0.85 -7.26 -5.05
N CYS A 211 -0.14 -7.84 -5.74
CA CYS A 211 -1.56 -7.68 -5.45
C CYS A 211 -2.12 -8.88 -4.66
N MET A 212 -1.34 -9.41 -3.71
CA MET A 212 -1.65 -10.58 -2.89
C MET A 212 -1.73 -10.19 -1.42
N LYS A 213 -2.82 -10.54 -0.72
CA LYS A 213 -2.91 -10.32 0.72
C LYS A 213 -1.96 -11.28 1.46
N LEU A 214 -1.20 -10.73 2.40
CA LEU A 214 -0.39 -11.51 3.33
C LEU A 214 -1.26 -12.34 4.29
N ASP A 215 -0.68 -13.42 4.81
CA ASP A 215 -1.25 -14.29 5.84
C ASP A 215 -2.56 -14.99 5.44
N LEU A 216 -2.80 -15.19 4.14
CA LEU A 216 -3.99 -15.90 3.64
C LEU A 216 -3.71 -17.32 3.14
N THR A 217 -2.44 -17.66 2.92
CA THR A 217 -2.05 -18.93 2.30
C THR A 217 -1.20 -19.79 3.25
N ASN A 218 -1.37 -19.61 4.56
CA ASN A 218 -0.61 -20.33 5.59
C ASN A 218 0.93 -20.29 5.35
N GLY A 219 1.45 -19.14 4.94
CA GLY A 219 2.88 -18.96 4.66
C GLY A 219 3.35 -19.34 3.25
N ALA A 220 2.51 -19.98 2.42
CA ALA A 220 2.95 -20.46 1.09
C ALA A 220 3.33 -19.32 0.13
N PHE A 221 2.54 -18.23 0.09
CA PHE A 221 2.87 -17.05 -0.69
C PHE A 221 4.16 -16.39 -0.19
N GLU A 222 4.31 -16.25 1.11
CA GLU A 222 5.48 -15.66 1.76
C GLU A 222 6.75 -16.47 1.47
N ALA A 223 6.66 -17.81 1.50
CA ALA A 223 7.75 -18.69 1.13
C ALA A 223 8.17 -18.54 -0.34
N ASN A 224 7.19 -18.42 -1.25
CA ASN A 224 7.44 -18.17 -2.68
C ASN A 224 8.05 -16.77 -2.92
N LEU A 225 7.62 -15.75 -2.18
CA LEU A 225 8.22 -14.42 -2.28
C LEU A 225 9.66 -14.42 -1.76
N ASN A 226 9.92 -15.11 -0.65
CA ASN A 226 11.25 -15.24 -0.07
C ASN A 226 12.21 -16.01 -0.99
N SER A 227 11.75 -17.04 -1.70
CA SER A 227 12.59 -17.83 -2.61
C SER A 227 13.12 -17.03 -3.81
N LEU A 228 12.48 -15.90 -4.16
CA LEU A 228 12.96 -15.01 -5.22
C LEU A 228 14.10 -14.08 -4.76
N ASN A 229 14.42 -14.03 -3.46
CA ASN A 229 15.48 -13.17 -2.89
C ASN A 229 15.37 -11.68 -3.28
N LEU A 230 14.14 -11.16 -3.35
CA LEU A 230 13.88 -9.77 -3.74
C LEU A 230 13.86 -8.83 -2.53
N CYS A 231 14.26 -7.57 -2.75
CA CYS A 231 14.23 -6.52 -1.73
C CYS A 231 12.95 -5.66 -1.83
N GLU A 232 12.13 -5.63 -0.77
CA GLU A 232 10.94 -4.77 -0.71
C GLU A 232 11.30 -3.29 -0.80
N GLY A 233 10.51 -2.50 -1.53
CA GLY A 233 10.75 -1.08 -1.77
C GLY A 233 11.72 -0.81 -2.92
N ARG A 234 12.48 -1.82 -3.37
CA ARG A 234 13.36 -1.74 -4.54
C ARG A 234 12.85 -2.63 -5.67
N ASP A 235 12.78 -3.94 -5.40
CA ASP A 235 12.44 -4.96 -6.38
C ASP A 235 10.95 -5.30 -6.36
N TYR A 236 10.24 -4.99 -5.28
CA TYR A 236 8.79 -5.13 -5.22
C TYR A 236 8.10 -4.15 -4.28
N VAL A 237 6.81 -3.93 -4.51
CA VAL A 237 5.90 -3.14 -3.65
C VAL A 237 4.62 -3.93 -3.42
N LEU A 238 4.17 -3.98 -2.17
CA LEU A 238 2.90 -4.58 -1.77
C LEU A 238 1.74 -3.61 -2.01
N PHE A 239 0.75 -4.01 -2.80
CA PHE A 239 -0.49 -3.26 -3.07
C PHE A 239 -1.71 -4.13 -2.73
N THR A 240 -2.04 -4.21 -1.45
CA THR A 240 -2.91 -5.27 -0.87
C THR A 240 -4.22 -4.78 -0.27
#